data_AF-A0A4V2B929-F1
#
_entry.id   AF-A0A4V2B929-F1
#
_cell.length_a   1.000
_cell.length_b   1.000
_cell.length_c   1.000
_cell.angle_alpha   90.00
_cell.angle_beta   90.00
_cell.angle_gamma   90.00
#
_symmetry.space_group_name_H-M   'P 1'
#
loop_
_entity.id
_entity.type
_entity.pdbx_description
1 polymer ?
#
loop_
_entity_poly.entity_id
_entity_poly.type
_entity_poly.pdbx_seq_one_letter_code
_entity_poly.pdbx_strand_id
1 'polypeptide(L)'
;LGAISAIFEFRYPGIAFQAVLCTGGVFVAMLVAYQSGLIRATENFKLGVVAATGGIALVYMIDLGLNFFGIRMPYLHENGVVGIGISLFVVVIAALNLVMDFDFIEQGAERGAPKYMEWYAAFGLLVTLVWLYLEVLRLISKTSKK
;
A
#
# COMPACT_ATOMS: atom_id res chain seq x y z
N LEU A 1 7.64 -2.94 -12.59
CA LEU A 1 6.50 -2.01 -12.75
C LEU A 1 5.92 -2.07 -14.15
N GLY A 2 6.69 -1.74 -15.20
CA GLY A 2 6.22 -1.81 -16.59
C GLY A 2 5.69 -3.17 -17.08
N ALA A 3 6.21 -4.30 -16.61
CA ALA A 3 5.72 -5.62 -17.04
C ALA A 3 4.33 -5.98 -16.47
N ILE A 4 4.05 -5.63 -15.21
CA ILE A 4 2.73 -5.86 -14.59
C ILE A 4 1.73 -4.82 -15.13
N SER A 5 2.16 -3.57 -15.31
CA SER A 5 1.35 -2.53 -15.95
C SER A 5 1.02 -2.88 -17.40
N ALA A 6 1.97 -3.35 -18.21
CA ALA A 6 1.74 -3.73 -19.60
C ALA A 6 0.74 -4.90 -19.74
N ILE A 7 0.79 -5.90 -18.85
CA ILE A 7 -0.18 -7.01 -18.84
C ILE A 7 -1.59 -6.52 -18.48
N PHE A 8 -1.71 -5.52 -17.60
CA PHE A 8 -3.00 -4.94 -17.20
C PHE A 8 -3.54 -3.95 -18.25
N GLU A 9 -2.66 -3.17 -18.87
CA GLU A 9 -2.98 -2.18 -19.91
C GLU A 9 -3.40 -2.85 -21.22
N PHE A 10 -2.87 -4.05 -21.52
CA PHE A 10 -3.33 -4.89 -22.63
C PHE A 10 -4.75 -5.46 -22.42
N ARG A 11 -5.22 -5.51 -21.16
CA ARG A 11 -6.53 -6.08 -20.80
C ARG A 11 -7.58 -4.99 -20.54
N TYR A 12 -7.18 -3.82 -20.04
CA TYR A 12 -8.05 -2.68 -19.74
C TYR A 12 -7.33 -1.33 -19.96
N PRO A 13 -7.55 -0.67 -21.10
CA PRO A 13 -6.97 0.65 -21.37
C PRO A 13 -7.52 1.71 -20.40
N GLY A 14 -6.64 2.54 -19.82
CA GLY A 14 -7.01 3.67 -18.95
C GLY A 14 -6.97 3.44 -17.44
N ILE A 15 -6.81 2.19 -16.97
CA ILE A 15 -6.76 1.88 -15.52
C ILE A 15 -5.54 2.50 -14.84
N ALA A 16 -4.41 2.58 -15.53
CA ALA A 16 -3.19 3.17 -14.98
C ALA A 16 -3.38 4.64 -14.58
N PHE A 17 -4.06 5.43 -15.42
CA PHE A 17 -4.32 6.84 -15.13
C PHE A 17 -5.27 7.02 -13.94
N GLN A 18 -6.34 6.22 -13.86
CA GLN A 18 -7.25 6.23 -12.72
C GLN A 18 -6.55 5.80 -11.42
N ALA A 19 -5.66 4.80 -11.49
CA ALA A 19 -4.84 4.38 -10.37
C ALA A 19 -3.93 5.50 -9.89
N VAL A 20 -3.23 6.20 -10.79
CA VAL A 20 -2.40 7.36 -10.44
C VAL A 20 -3.23 8.46 -9.77
N LEU A 21 -4.40 8.80 -10.31
CA LEU A 21 -5.28 9.81 -9.71
C LEU A 21 -5.77 9.40 -8.31
N CYS A 22 -6.19 8.15 -8.12
CA CYS A 22 -6.58 7.64 -6.81
C CYS A 22 -5.40 7.63 -5.83
N THR A 23 -4.21 7.20 -6.27
CA THR A 23 -3.00 7.15 -5.44
C THR A 23 -2.58 8.56 -5.01
N GLY A 24 -2.58 9.51 -5.93
CA GLY A 24 -2.32 10.92 -5.65
C GLY A 24 -3.39 11.53 -4.73
N GLY A 25 -4.66 11.20 -4.94
CA GLY A 25 -5.76 11.64 -4.07
C GLY A 25 -5.63 11.13 -2.63
N VAL A 26 -5.31 9.85 -2.45
CA VAL A 26 -5.07 9.25 -1.12
C VAL A 26 -3.83 9.86 -0.47
N PHE A 27 -2.76 10.06 -1.23
CA PHE A 27 -1.55 10.74 -0.75
C PHE A 27 -1.86 12.14 -0.22
N VAL A 28 -2.55 12.97 -1.01
CA VAL A 28 -2.91 14.34 -0.61
C VAL A 28 -3.87 14.33 0.59
N ALA A 29 -4.88 13.46 0.58
CA ALA A 29 -5.83 13.35 1.69
C ALA A 29 -5.12 12.97 3.00
N MET A 30 -4.20 11.99 2.97
CA MET A 30 -3.42 11.60 4.14
C MET A 30 -2.44 12.69 4.57
N LEU A 31 -1.81 13.39 3.62
CA LEU A 31 -0.91 14.51 3.93
C LEU A 31 -1.65 15.63 4.66
N VAL A 32 -2.84 15.99 4.17
CA VAL A 32 -3.69 17.01 4.82
C VAL A 32 -4.20 16.52 6.17
N ALA A 33 -4.63 15.26 6.28
CA ALA A 33 -5.07 14.67 7.55
C ALA A 33 -3.95 14.62 8.61
N TYR A 34 -2.71 14.41 8.17
CA TYR A 34 -1.53 14.43 9.02
C TYR A 34 -1.16 15.87 9.43
N GLN A 35 -1.04 16.79 8.47
CA GLN A 35 -0.72 18.20 8.75
C GLN A 35 -1.77 18.90 9.62
N SER A 36 -3.05 18.55 9.48
CA SER A 36 -4.12 19.08 10.33
C SER A 36 -4.06 18.57 11.77
N GLY A 37 -3.16 17.64 12.09
CA GLY A 37 -3.01 17.05 13.42
C GLY A 37 -4.16 16.14 13.82
N LEU A 38 -5.08 15.81 12.88
CA LEU A 38 -6.21 14.92 13.11
C LEU A 38 -5.73 13.48 13.39
N ILE A 39 -4.63 13.08 12.74
CA ILE A 39 -4.02 11.75 12.87
C ILE A 39 -2.60 11.94 13.42
N ARG A 40 -2.39 11.60 14.70
CA ARG A 40 -1.05 11.52 15.28
C ARG A 40 -0.56 10.08 15.20
N ALA A 41 0.60 9.86 14.61
CA ALA A 41 1.27 8.57 14.54
C ALA A 41 1.84 8.20 15.93
N THR A 42 0.95 7.82 16.85
CA THR A 42 1.35 7.30 18.17
C THR A 42 2.10 5.98 18.04
N GLU A 43 2.91 5.63 19.03
CA GLU A 43 3.71 4.40 19.02
C GLU A 43 2.85 3.13 18.86
N ASN A 44 1.65 3.13 19.47
CA ASN A 44 0.65 2.07 19.31
C ASN A 44 0.09 1.99 17.88
N PHE A 45 -0.08 3.13 17.21
CA PHE A 45 -0.51 3.18 15.81
C PHE A 45 0.58 2.63 14.89
N LYS A 46 1.85 3.01 15.10
CA LYS A 46 2.98 2.48 14.32
C LYS A 46 3.11 0.97 14.47
N LEU A 47 3.06 0.46 15.72
CA LEU A 47 3.08 -0.97 15.99
C LEU A 47 1.91 -1.70 15.33
N GLY A 48 0.71 -1.14 15.37
CA GLY A 48 -0.48 -1.70 14.72
C GLY A 48 -0.32 -1.82 13.19
N VAL A 49 0.19 -0.78 12.52
CA VAL A 49 0.36 -0.79 11.06
C VAL A 49 1.49 -1.73 10.62
N VAL A 50 2.59 -1.77 11.38
CA VAL A 50 3.70 -2.71 11.13
C VAL A 50 3.24 -4.15 11.34
N ALA A 51 2.50 -4.44 12.41
CA ALA A 51 1.93 -5.76 12.66
C ALA A 51 0.94 -6.17 11.55
N ALA A 52 0.11 -5.24 11.07
CA ALA A 52 -0.82 -5.50 9.97
C ALA A 52 -0.10 -5.78 8.65
N THR A 53 0.97 -5.02 8.35
CA THR A 53 1.83 -5.23 7.18
C THR A 53 2.54 -6.58 7.25
N GLY A 54 3.08 -6.94 8.41
CA GLY A 54 3.69 -8.25 8.66
C GLY A 54 2.67 -9.40 8.58
N GLY A 55 1.44 -9.19 9.05
CA GLY A 55 0.34 -10.14 8.94
C GLY A 55 -0.04 -10.42 7.48
N ILE A 56 -0.13 -9.39 6.65
CA ILE A 56 -0.35 -9.55 5.20
C ILE A 56 0.78 -10.37 4.56
N ALA A 57 2.04 -10.05 4.90
CA ALA A 57 3.18 -10.77 4.38
C ALA A 57 3.17 -12.26 4.78
N LEU A 58 2.79 -12.57 6.02
CA LEU A 58 2.63 -13.94 6.51
C LEU A 58 1.51 -14.67 5.77
N VAL A 59 0.37 -14.03 5.55
CA VAL A 59 -0.74 -14.61 4.78
C VAL A 59 -0.29 -14.94 3.35
N TYR A 60 0.44 -14.04 2.69
CA TYR A 60 1.02 -14.31 1.38
C TYR A 60 2.05 -15.46 1.41
N MET A 61 2.87 -15.56 2.46
CA MET A 61 3.82 -16.67 2.63
C MET A 61 3.11 -18.02 2.83
N ILE A 62 2.05 -18.05 3.63
CA ILE A 62 1.24 -19.25 3.87
C ILE A 62 0.55 -19.68 2.58
N ASP A 63 -0.01 -18.73 1.81
CA ASP A 63 -0.61 -19.01 0.51
C ASP A 63 0.41 -19.61 -0.47
N LEU A 64 1.63 -19.06 -0.52
CA LEU A 64 2.71 -19.58 -1.36
C LEU A 64 3.16 -20.99 -0.94
N GLY A 65 3.23 -21.26 0.36
CA GLY A 65 3.52 -22.59 0.91
C GLY A 65 2.43 -23.61 0.57
N LEU A 66 1.16 -23.26 0.77
CA LEU A 66 0.00 -24.11 0.46
C LEU A 66 -0.10 -24.42 -1.04
N ASN A 67 0.22 -23.45 -1.90
CA ASN A 67 0.28 -23.63 -3.34
C ASN A 67 1.33 -24.68 -3.75
N PHE A 68 2.46 -24.75 -3.03
CA PHE A 68 3.51 -25.74 -3.24
C PHE A 68 3.07 -27.17 -2.90
N PHE A 69 2.13 -27.33 -1.97
CA PHE A 69 1.51 -28.62 -1.63
C PHE A 69 0.31 -28.99 -2.52
N GLY A 70 0.05 -28.21 -3.58
CA GLY A 70 -1.06 -28.46 -4.52
C GLY A 70 -2.45 -28.18 -3.93
N ILE A 71 -2.53 -27.73 -2.68
CA ILE A 71 -3.77 -27.29 -2.03
C ILE A 71 -3.96 -25.83 -2.41
N ARG A 72 -4.62 -25.60 -3.56
CA ARG A 72 -5.09 -24.24 -3.90
C ARG A 72 -6.22 -23.90 -2.95
N MET A 73 -5.97 -23.05 -1.95
CA MET A 73 -7.06 -22.48 -1.18
C MET A 73 -7.96 -21.67 -2.13
N PRO A 74 -9.24 -22.05 -2.31
CA PRO A 74 -10.14 -21.36 -3.25
C PRO A 74 -10.34 -19.89 -2.88
N TYR A 75 -10.18 -19.55 -1.60
CA TYR A 75 -10.52 -18.23 -1.06
C TYR A 75 -9.55 -17.10 -1.44
N LEU A 76 -8.30 -17.38 -1.86
CA LEU A 76 -7.37 -16.34 -2.36
C LEU A 76 -7.40 -16.17 -3.89
N HIS A 77 -7.82 -17.21 -4.62
CA HIS A 77 -7.77 -17.26 -6.09
C HIS A 77 -9.13 -17.15 -6.77
N GLU A 78 -10.25 -17.34 -6.05
CA GLU A 78 -11.56 -17.00 -6.58
C GLU A 78 -11.82 -15.50 -6.48
N ASN A 79 -12.40 -14.96 -7.56
CA ASN A 79 -12.92 -13.60 -7.69
C ASN A 79 -14.16 -13.38 -6.79
N GLY A 80 -14.04 -13.70 -5.50
CA GLY A 80 -15.06 -13.49 -4.48
C GLY A 80 -14.86 -12.15 -3.76
N VAL A 81 -15.93 -11.66 -3.16
CA VAL A 81 -15.99 -10.43 -2.33
C VAL A 81 -14.83 -10.30 -1.33
N VAL A 82 -14.31 -11.44 -0.85
CA VAL A 82 -13.15 -11.54 0.04
C VAL A 82 -11.87 -10.98 -0.60
N GLY A 83 -11.60 -11.25 -1.88
CA GLY A 83 -10.41 -10.76 -2.57
C GLY A 83 -10.44 -9.25 -2.83
N ILE A 84 -11.62 -8.66 -2.98
CA ILE A 84 -11.83 -7.21 -3.06
C ILE A 84 -11.66 -6.60 -1.66
N GLY A 85 -12.23 -7.23 -0.63
CA GLY A 85 -12.10 -6.81 0.77
C GLY A 85 -10.66 -6.81 1.26
N ILE A 86 -9.87 -7.84 0.94
CA ILE A 86 -8.44 -7.91 1.27
C ILE A 86 -7.68 -6.80 0.55
N SER A 87 -7.88 -6.60 -0.76
CA SER A 87 -7.20 -5.52 -1.48
C SER A 87 -7.57 -4.14 -0.92
N LEU A 88 -8.83 -3.91 -0.55
CA LEU A 88 -9.25 -2.67 0.11
C LEU A 88 -8.53 -2.49 1.45
N PHE A 89 -8.43 -3.55 2.25
CA PHE A 89 -7.73 -3.55 3.55
C PHE A 89 -6.24 -3.25 3.38
N VAL A 90 -5.59 -3.84 2.38
CA VAL A 90 -4.17 -3.57 2.07
C VAL A 90 -3.99 -2.12 1.59
N VAL A 91 -4.89 -1.57 0.78
CA VAL A 91 -4.85 -0.14 0.39
C VAL A 91 -4.93 0.77 1.62
N VAL A 92 -5.82 0.46 2.56
CA VAL A 92 -5.92 1.21 3.83
C VAL A 92 -4.59 1.13 4.58
N ILE A 93 -4.01 -0.06 4.74
CA ILE A 93 -2.73 -0.23 5.43
C ILE A 93 -1.58 0.50 4.72
N ALA A 94 -1.54 0.46 3.39
CA ALA A 94 -0.55 1.21 2.61
C ALA A 94 -0.71 2.72 2.82
N ALA A 95 -1.94 3.23 2.88
CA ALA A 95 -2.20 4.62 3.19
C ALA A 95 -1.76 4.99 4.63
N LEU A 96 -1.95 4.09 5.60
CA LEU A 96 -1.46 4.28 6.98
C LEU A 96 0.07 4.21 7.06
N ASN A 97 0.74 3.39 6.23
CA ASN A 97 2.21 3.41 6.14
C ASN A 97 2.72 4.77 5.68
N LEU A 98 1.99 5.43 4.78
CA LEU A 98 2.32 6.76 4.29
C LEU A 98 2.29 7.82 5.41
N VAL A 99 1.37 7.67 6.38
CA VAL A 99 1.34 8.50 7.60
C VAL A 99 2.57 8.25 8.47
N MET A 100 3.03 7.00 8.59
CA MET A 100 4.26 6.69 9.32
C MET A 100 5.50 7.29 8.63
N ASP A 101 5.53 7.30 7.29
CA ASP A 101 6.61 7.95 6.54
C ASP A 101 6.65 9.46 6.80
N PHE A 102 5.50 10.14 6.83
CA PHE A 102 5.42 11.56 7.16
C PHE A 102 5.90 11.86 8.58
N ASP A 103 5.48 11.05 9.56
CA ASP A 103 5.93 11.18 10.94
C ASP A 103 7.43 10.91 11.11
N PHE A 104 7.97 9.96 10.35
CA PHE A 104 9.41 9.71 10.33
C PHE A 104 10.20 10.91 9.75
N ILE A 105 9.69 11.52 8.68
CA ILE A 105 10.28 12.72 8.07
C ILE A 105 10.20 13.91 9.04
N GLU A 106 9.05 14.14 9.67
CA GLU A 106 8.84 15.26 10.60
C GLU A 106 9.71 15.13 11.85
N GLN A 107 9.73 13.95 12.49
CA GLN A 107 10.61 13.70 13.64
C GLN A 107 12.10 13.77 13.26
N GLY A 108 12.46 13.33 12.04
CA GLY A 108 13.81 13.46 11.51
C GLY A 108 14.23 14.93 11.33
N ALA A 109 13.33 15.76 10.81
CA ALA A 109 13.55 17.19 10.64
C ALA A 109 13.61 17.94 11.98
N GLU A 110 12.70 17.67 12.92
CA GLU A 110 12.67 18.29 14.25
C GLU A 110 13.91 17.97 15.08
N ARG A 111 14.46 16.75 14.94
CA ARG A 111 15.67 16.32 15.66
C ARG A 111 16.97 16.80 15.02
N GLY A 112 16.89 17.60 13.94
CA GLY A 112 18.06 18.09 13.22
C GLY A 112 18.92 16.97 12.63
N ALA A 113 18.28 15.89 12.17
CA ALA A 113 18.97 14.71 11.67
C ALA A 113 19.92 15.07 10.50
N PRO A 114 21.07 14.38 10.39
CA PRO A 114 22.06 14.68 9.36
C PRO A 114 21.51 14.50 7.94
N LYS A 115 21.94 15.35 6.99
CA LYS A 115 21.45 15.44 5.59
C LYS A 115 21.28 14.12 4.83
N TYR A 116 22.06 13.09 5.13
CA TYR A 116 21.90 11.79 4.46
C TYR A 116 20.58 11.09 4.82
N MET A 117 20.01 11.40 5.99
CA MET A 117 18.78 10.81 6.50
C MET A 117 17.55 11.34 5.74
N GLU A 118 17.61 12.57 5.20
CA GLU A 118 16.58 13.13 4.31
C GLU A 118 16.40 12.25 3.07
N TRP A 119 17.50 11.76 2.49
CA TRP A 119 17.45 10.90 1.30
C TRP A 119 16.86 9.52 1.61
N TYR A 120 17.17 8.97 2.79
CA TYR A 120 16.57 7.73 3.27
C TYR A 120 15.07 7.87 3.52
N ALA A 121 14.65 8.99 4.13
CA ALA A 121 13.24 9.26 4.39
C ALA A 121 12.45 9.48 3.10
N ALA A 122 13.03 10.22 2.13
CA ALA A 122 12.44 10.39 0.80
C ALA A 122 12.35 9.07 0.02
N PHE A 123 13.36 8.20 0.14
CA PHE A 123 13.33 6.87 -0.48
C PHE A 123 12.24 5.97 0.13
N GLY A 124 12.11 5.96 1.46
CA GLY A 124 11.05 5.22 2.16
C GLY A 124 9.66 5.63 1.67
N LEU A 125 9.42 6.95 1.65
CA LEU A 125 8.17 7.52 1.15
C LEU A 125 7.91 7.13 -0.32
N LEU A 126 8.93 7.16 -1.19
CA LEU A 126 8.80 6.73 -2.58
C LEU A 126 8.42 5.25 -2.70
N VAL A 127 9.02 4.37 -1.91
CA VAL A 127 8.71 2.93 -1.90
C VAL A 127 7.27 2.71 -1.47
N THR A 128 6.82 3.36 -0.39
CA THR A 128 5.44 3.26 0.08
C THR A 128 4.44 3.81 -0.94
N LEU A 129 4.77 4.90 -1.61
CA LEU A 129 3.93 5.49 -2.65
C LEU A 129 3.80 4.58 -3.88
N VAL A 130 4.90 3.96 -4.31
CA VAL A 130 4.90 2.94 -5.38
C VAL A 130 4.10 1.70 -4.95
N TRP A 131 4.20 1.29 -3.69
CA TRP A 131 3.45 0.15 -3.17
C TRP A 131 1.94 0.44 -3.12
N LEU A 132 1.55 1.62 -2.62
CA LEU A 132 0.17 2.10 -2.65
C LEU A 132 -0.37 2.10 -4.09
N TYR A 133 0.41 2.60 -5.04
CA TYR A 133 0.05 2.59 -6.47
C TYR A 133 -0.24 1.18 -6.99
N LEU A 134 0.64 0.21 -6.70
CA LEU A 134 0.45 -1.18 -7.11
C LEU A 134 -0.82 -1.79 -6.52
N GLU A 135 -1.13 -1.48 -5.26
CA GLU A 135 -2.32 -2.03 -4.61
C GLU A 135 -3.61 -1.37 -5.10
N VAL A 136 -3.61 -0.05 -5.35
CA VAL A 136 -4.74 0.66 -5.99
C VAL A 136 -4.98 0.10 -7.39
N LEU A 137 -3.92 -0.14 -8.17
CA LEU A 137 -4.02 -0.75 -9.49
C LEU A 137 -4.61 -2.17 -9.41
N ARG A 138 -4.20 -2.96 -8.41
CA ARG A 138 -4.75 -4.29 -8.14
C ARG A 138 -6.23 -4.22 -7.74
N LEU A 139 -6.62 -3.26 -6.90
CA LEU A 139 -8.01 -3.03 -6.48
C LEU A 139 -8.91 -2.69 -7.68
N ILE A 140 -8.53 -1.68 -8.47
CA ILE A 140 -9.33 -1.22 -9.63
C ILE A 140 -9.45 -2.35 -10.66
N SER A 141 -8.40 -3.12 -10.89
CA SER A 141 -8.48 -4.25 -11.83
C SER A 141 -9.40 -5.38 -11.35
N LYS A 142 -9.48 -5.66 -10.04
CA LYS A 142 -10.44 -6.65 -9.53
C LYS A 142 -11.88 -6.17 -9.73
N THR A 143 -12.13 -4.88 -9.57
CA THR A 143 -13.47 -4.28 -9.77
C THR A 143 -13.84 -4.12 -11.26
N SER A 144 -12.86 -3.90 -12.15
CA SER A 144 -13.06 -3.71 -13.60
C SER A 144 -13.22 -5.03 -14.38
N LYS A 145 -12.82 -6.18 -13.80
CA LYS A 145 -13.22 -7.50 -14.31
C LYS A 145 -14.70 -7.77 -14.01
N LYS A 146 -15.57 -7.09 -14.75
CA LYS A 146 -16.98 -7.45 -14.96
C LYS A 146 -17.15 -8.01 -16.36
#